data_AF-A0A968Q3E3-F1
#
_entry.id   AF-A0A968Q3E3-F1
#
_cell.length_a   1.000
_cell.length_b   1.000
_cell.length_c   1.000
_cell.angle_alpha   90.00
_cell.angle_beta   90.00
_cell.angle_gamma   90.00
#
_symmetry.space_group_name_H-M   'P 1'
#
loop_
_entity.id
_entity.type
_entity.pdbx_description
1 polymer ?
#
loop_
_entity_poly.entity_id
_entity_poly.type
_entity_poly.pdbx_seq_one_letter_code
_entity_poly.pdbx_strand_id
1 'polypeptide(L)' 'MWALDEHRLGRHPIPRRVWGDNWFGSLSTPVHCRYDWFWLYGFVHPRSGHTYWWLLPRVNIDLFNRALADFAQHFGLGP' A
#
# COMPACT_ATOMS: atom_id res chain seq x y z
N MET A 1 5.46 -14.69 -15.79
CA MET A 1 5.37 -13.23 -15.99
C MET A 1 4.96 -12.62 -14.66
N TRP A 2 5.72 -11.62 -14.19
CA TRP A 2 5.46 -10.92 -12.93
C TRP A 2 4.79 -9.59 -13.21
N ALA A 3 3.86 -9.20 -12.33
CA ALA A 3 3.25 -7.88 -12.31
C ALA A 3 3.71 -7.15 -11.03
N LEU A 4 3.98 -5.85 -11.14
CA LEU A 4 4.35 -4.99 -10.02
C LEU A 4 3.41 -3.77 -9.96
N ASP A 5 3.06 -3.36 -8.76
CA ASP A 5 2.41 -2.07 -8.50
C ASP A 5 2.86 -1.48 -7.14
N GLU A 6 2.68 -0.18 -6.97
CA GLU A 6 2.94 0.57 -5.74
C GLU A 6 1.64 1.10 -5.13
N HIS A 7 1.41 0.83 -3.84
CA HIS A 7 0.20 1.27 -3.14
C HIS A 7 0.51 2.10 -1.89
N ARG A 8 -0.22 3.21 -1.71
CA ARG A 8 -0.09 4.07 -0.52
C ARG A 8 -0.90 3.52 0.65
N LEU A 9 -0.22 3.27 1.74
CA LEU A 9 -0.81 2.88 3.03
C LEU A 9 -0.55 3.99 4.03
N GLY A 10 -1.57 4.62 4.59
CA GLY A 10 -1.29 5.77 5.43
C GLY A 10 -2.48 6.32 6.18
N ARG A 11 -2.27 7.47 6.78
CA ARG A 11 -3.20 8.11 7.71
C ARG A 11 -4.28 8.92 7.01
N HIS A 12 -4.73 8.42 5.86
CA HIS A 12 -5.92 8.93 5.20
C HIS A 12 -7.14 8.14 5.68
N PRO A 13 -7.91 8.70 6.62
CA PRO A 13 -9.08 8.04 7.16
C PRO A 13 -10.14 7.86 6.07
N ILE A 14 -10.75 6.68 6.04
CA ILE A 14 -11.93 6.41 5.23
C ILE A 14 -13.14 6.68 6.12
N PRO A 15 -13.90 7.78 5.92
CA PRO A 15 -15.09 8.03 6.72
C PRO A 15 -16.10 6.90 6.51
N ARG A 16 -16.63 6.37 7.61
CA ARG A 16 -17.65 5.31 7.60
C ARG A 16 -18.97 5.91 8.06
N ARG A 17 -20.07 5.38 7.53
CA ARG A 17 -21.41 5.73 8.00
C ARG A 17 -21.59 5.20 9.42
N VAL A 18 -22.05 6.08 10.31
CA VAL A 18 -22.42 5.74 11.70
C VAL A 18 -23.93 5.95 11.83
N TRP A 19 -24.61 4.98 12.43
CA TRP A 19 -26.01 5.11 12.81
C TRP A 19 -26.06 5.57 14.27
N GLY A 20 -26.84 6.60 14.56
CA GLY A 20 -27.11 7.08 15.91
C GLY A 20 -28.62 7.17 16.14
N ASP A 21 -29.04 7.03 17.39
CA ASP A 21 -30.45 6.92 17.77
C ASP A 21 -31.25 8.24 17.60
N ASN A 22 -30.58 9.35 17.27
CA ASN A 22 -31.19 10.68 17.17
C ASN A 22 -31.15 11.25 15.74
N TRP A 23 -32.33 11.68 15.26
CA TRP A 23 -32.54 12.38 13.99
C TRP A 23 -31.93 13.81 13.96
N PHE A 24 -31.57 14.36 15.13
CA PHE A 24 -31.00 15.69 15.27
C PHE A 24 -29.47 15.64 15.27
N GLY A 25 -28.90 15.54 14.07
CA GLY A 25 -27.50 15.85 13.83
C GLY A 25 -26.77 14.74 13.09
N SER A 26 -26.29 15.07 11.90
CA SER A 26 -25.24 14.29 11.25
C SER A 26 -24.09 14.13 12.26
N LEU A 27 -23.81 12.90 12.69
CA LEU A 27 -22.60 12.54 13.44
C LEU A 27 -21.38 12.73 12.53
N SER A 28 -21.07 13.97 12.21
CA SER A 28 -19.87 14.34 11.47
C SER A 28 -18.72 14.37 12.47
N THR A 29 -17.98 13.28 12.56
CA THR A 29 -16.71 13.27 13.30
C THR A 29 -15.71 14.09 12.48
N PRO A 30 -15.06 15.12 13.05
CA PRO A 30 -14.03 15.86 12.34
C PRO A 30 -12.92 14.90 11.89
N VAL A 31 -12.69 14.85 10.57
CA VAL A 31 -11.74 13.93 9.96
C VAL A 31 -10.38 14.61 9.86
N HIS A 32 -9.44 14.20 10.72
CA HIS A 32 -8.05 14.66 10.64
C HIS A 32 -7.27 13.84 9.61
N CYS A 33 -7.38 14.22 8.34
CA CYS A 33 -6.56 13.63 7.28
C CYS A 33 -5.10 14.04 7.47
N ARG A 34 -4.22 13.06 7.69
CA ARG A 34 -2.77 13.28 7.61
C ARG A 34 -2.27 12.60 6.34
N TYR A 35 -1.68 13.37 5.45
CA TYR A 35 -1.10 12.87 4.19
C TYR A 35 0.27 12.20 4.42
N ASP A 36 0.35 11.41 5.48
CA ASP A 36 1.52 10.61 5.83
C ASP A 36 1.30 9.18 5.31
N TRP A 37 2.22 8.73 4.47
CA TRP A 37 2.10 7.48 3.73
C TRP A 37 3.35 6.61 3.91
N PHE A 38 3.12 5.33 4.11
CA PHE A 38 4.00 4.27 3.69
C PHE A 38 3.61 3.82 2.29
N TRP A 39 4.55 3.15 1.62
CA TRP A 39 4.42 2.66 0.27
C TRP A 39 4.64 1.15 0.27
N LEU A 40 3.63 0.42 -0.16
CA LEU A 40 3.68 -1.01 -0.40
C LEU A 40 4.10 -1.23 -1.85
N TYR A 41 5.22 -1.92 -2.04
CA TYR A 41 5.67 -2.40 -3.33
C TYR A 41 5.21 -3.84 -3.43
N GLY A 42 4.33 -4.16 -4.37
CA GLY A 42 3.75 -5.50 -4.49
C GLY A 42 4.13 -6.14 -5.81
N PHE A 43 4.66 -7.36 -5.76
CA PHE A 43 4.92 -8.21 -6.91
C PHE A 43 4.02 -9.42 -6.85
N VAL A 44 3.38 -9.76 -7.97
CA VAL A 44 2.49 -10.93 -8.08
C VAL A 44 2.84 -11.73 -9.32
N HIS A 45 2.89 -13.06 -9.18
CA HIS A 45 2.95 -14.00 -10.29
C HIS A 45 1.57 -14.67 -10.48
N PRO A 46 0.73 -14.21 -11.43
CA PRO A 46 -0.68 -14.60 -11.50
C PRO A 46 -0.90 -16.10 -11.65
N ARG A 47 0.00 -16.78 -12.38
CA ARG A 47 -0.14 -18.21 -12.67
C ARG A 47 0.17 -19.10 -11.46
N SER A 48 1.11 -18.71 -10.61
CA SER A 48 1.51 -19.53 -9.45
C SER A 48 0.95 -19.02 -8.12
N GLY A 49 0.41 -17.81 -8.09
CA GLY A 49 -0.04 -17.16 -6.86
C GLY A 49 1.09 -16.67 -5.94
N HIS A 50 2.34 -16.71 -6.40
CA HIS A 50 3.46 -16.17 -5.61
C HIS A 50 3.33 -14.65 -5.49
N THR A 51 3.64 -14.16 -4.29
CA THR A 51 3.66 -12.73 -3.98
C THR A 51 4.96 -12.37 -3.27
N TYR A 52 5.42 -11.15 -3.50
CA TYR A 52 6.57 -10.54 -2.83
C TYR A 52 6.25 -9.09 -2.56
N TRP A 53 6.69 -8.55 -1.43
CA TRP A 53 6.37 -7.16 -1.13
C TRP A 53 7.29 -6.52 -0.11
N TRP A 54 7.42 -5.21 -0.23
CA TRP A 54 8.18 -4.34 0.67
C TRP A 54 7.29 -3.22 1.18
N LEU A 55 7.45 -2.84 2.45
CA LEU A 55 6.81 -1.66 3.04
C LEU A 55 7.87 -0.59 3.31
N LEU A 56 7.79 0.52 2.58
CA LEU A 56 8.79 1.58 2.57
C LEU A 56 8.21 2.92 3.03
N PRO A 57 9.01 3.78 3.67
CA PRO A 57 8.53 5.09 4.12
C PRO A 57 8.38 6.12 2.99
N ARG A 58 9.00 5.88 1.81
CA ARG A 58 9.01 6.81 0.67
C ARG A 58 9.17 6.02 -0.64
N VAL A 59 8.79 6.65 -1.76
CA VAL A 59 9.12 6.19 -3.12
C VAL A 59 10.28 7.02 -3.65
N ASN A 60 11.35 6.35 -4.07
CA ASN A 60 12.44 6.94 -4.83
C ASN A 60 13.17 5.85 -5.63
N ILE A 61 14.00 6.29 -6.58
CA ILE A 61 14.73 5.40 -7.50
C ILE A 61 15.67 4.45 -6.75
N ASP A 62 16.35 4.94 -5.70
CA ASP A 62 17.32 4.13 -4.95
C ASP A 62 16.66 2.95 -4.22
N LEU A 63 15.54 3.22 -3.54
CA LEU A 63 14.75 2.19 -2.86
C LEU A 63 14.09 1.24 -3.85
N PHE A 64 13.59 1.76 -4.98
CA PHE A 64 13.00 0.94 -6.03
C PHE A 64 14.03 -0.05 -6.61
N ASN A 65 15.24 0.42 -6.94
CA ASN A 65 16.31 -0.45 -7.44
C ASN A 65 16.73 -1.52 -6.41
N ARG A 66 16.77 -1.17 -5.12
CA ARG A 66 17.05 -2.14 -4.05
C ARG A 66 15.95 -3.20 -3.94
N ALA A 67 14.68 -2.79 -4.00
CA ALA A 67 13.56 -3.72 -3.98
C ALA A 67 13.57 -4.67 -5.19
N LEU A 68 13.91 -4.17 -6.38
CA LEU A 68 14.07 -5.00 -7.57
C LEU A 68 15.24 -5.99 -7.46
N ALA A 69 16.39 -5.56 -6.95
CA ALA A 69 17.56 -6.41 -6.78
C ALA A 69 17.29 -7.55 -5.78
N ASP A 70 16.66 -7.21 -4.65
CA ASP A 70 16.27 -8.18 -3.63
C ASP A 70 15.18 -9.14 -4.12
N PHE A 71 14.18 -8.64 -4.85
CA PHE A 71 13.19 -9.47 -5.53
C PHE A 71 13.83 -10.43 -6.53
N ALA A 72 14.76 -9.94 -7.36
CA ALA A 72 15.49 -10.75 -8.33
C ALA A 72 16.30 -11.85 -7.64
N GLN A 73 16.99 -11.53 -6.54
CA GLN A 73 17.74 -12.49 -5.74
C GLN A 73 16.81 -13.54 -5.10
N HIS A 74 15.65 -13.13 -4.57
CA HIS A 74 14.71 -14.03 -3.91
C HIS A 74 14.15 -15.11 -4.85
N PHE A 75 13.85 -14.74 -6.10
CA PHE A 75 13.28 -15.66 -7.10
C PHE A 75 14.28 -16.19 -8.13
N GLY A 76 15.56 -15.80 -8.04
CA GLY A 76 16.59 -16.16 -9.01
C GLY A 76 16.27 -15.67 -10.43
N LEU A 77 15.85 -14.41 -10.57
CA LEU A 77 15.44 -13.79 -11.83
C LEU A 77 16.53 -12.83 -12.34
N GLY A 78 16.84 -12.86 -13.64
CA GLY A 78 18.01 -12.20 -14.22
C GLY A 78 18.97 -13.25 -14.81
N PRO A 79 20.15 -12.89 -15.34
CA PRO A 79 21.21 -13.87 -15.51
C PRO A 79 21.60 -14.53 -14.17
#